data_AF-A0A4Y2WZU5-F1
#
_entry.id   AF-A0A4Y2WZU5-F1
#
_cell.length_a   1.000
_cell.length_b   1.000
_cell.length_c   1.000
_cell.angle_alpha   90.00
_cell.angle_beta   90.00
_cell.angle_gamma   90.00
#
_symmetry.space_group_name_H-M   'P 1'
#
loop_
_entity.id
_entity.type
_entity.pdbx_description
1 polymer ?
#
loop_
_entity_poly.entity_id
_entity_poly.type
_entity_poly.pdbx_seq_one_letter_code
_entity_poly.pdbx_strand_id
1 'polypeptide(L)'
;MVIHPNETLANFLLSENIEWKFIPPKSPNFGGLWETGVKSFKHHLKRVVGNAHLTLEEFLAIILEIESVLNSRPPTPLSTEFDNFETLSPGHFLLGRPLTSIVEPDLLNISENRLSKWKKITKYSQQIWRLWKKDYLNSLQQRSKWMFSKNNVKLGALVLIKDENMPSVKWLTGRISEIIISKDEKLRVVNVLLLTGKTLKRNVRDVCVLPIND
;
A
#
# COMPACT_ATOMS: atom_id res chain seq x y z
N MET A 1 -26.50 7.67 -17.76
CA MET A 1 -25.41 8.60 -17.42
C MET A 1 -26.09 9.89 -16.99
N VAL A 2 -25.88 10.34 -15.74
CA VAL A 2 -26.50 11.59 -15.26
C VAL A 2 -25.72 12.75 -15.88
N ILE A 3 -26.36 13.49 -16.79
CA ILE A 3 -25.70 14.54 -17.59
C ILE A 3 -25.64 15.86 -16.80
N HIS A 4 -26.54 16.06 -15.83
CA HIS A 4 -26.56 17.20 -14.91
C HIS A 4 -26.97 16.75 -13.49
N PRO A 5 -26.35 17.29 -12.43
CA PRO A 5 -26.83 17.06 -11.07
C PRO A 5 -28.29 17.51 -10.95
N ASN A 6 -29.11 16.75 -10.22
CA ASN A 6 -30.48 17.18 -9.94
C ASN A 6 -30.48 18.45 -9.07
N GLU A 7 -31.63 19.12 -8.97
CA GLU A 7 -31.74 20.39 -8.25
C GLU A 7 -31.24 20.31 -6.80
N THR A 8 -31.59 19.23 -6.09
CA THR A 8 -31.13 19.00 -4.71
C THR A 8 -29.60 18.94 -4.61
N LEU A 9 -28.94 18.18 -5.50
CA LEU A 9 -27.49 18.06 -5.51
C LEU A 9 -26.84 19.36 -5.98
N ALA A 10 -27.39 20.04 -6.99
CA ALA A 10 -26.86 21.30 -7.49
C ALA A 10 -26.88 22.39 -6.41
N ASN A 11 -27.97 22.50 -5.65
CA ASN A 11 -28.08 23.46 -4.54
C ASN A 11 -27.07 23.18 -3.44
N PHE A 12 -26.84 21.90 -3.09
CA PHE A 12 -25.80 21.51 -2.13
C PHE A 12 -24.39 21.86 -2.62
N LEU A 13 -24.07 21.54 -3.88
CA LEU A 13 -22.76 21.86 -4.45
C LEU A 13 -22.52 23.37 -4.48
N LEU A 14 -23.55 24.17 -4.79
CA LEU A 14 -23.47 25.62 -4.75
C LEU A 14 -23.27 26.16 -3.33
N SER A 15 -24.01 25.63 -2.34
CA SER A 15 -23.88 26.08 -0.94
C SER A 15 -22.50 25.78 -0.35
N GLU A 16 -21.90 24.65 -0.74
CA GLU A 16 -20.56 24.23 -0.31
C GLU A 16 -19.43 24.76 -1.21
N ASN A 17 -19.76 25.56 -2.24
CA ASN A 17 -18.81 26.08 -3.23
C ASN A 17 -17.97 24.97 -3.92
N ILE A 18 -18.61 23.85 -4.25
CA ILE A 18 -18.01 22.68 -4.91
C ILE A 18 -18.29 22.73 -6.42
N GLU A 19 -17.22 22.76 -7.22
CA GLU A 19 -17.32 22.68 -8.68
C GLU A 19 -17.37 21.21 -9.15
N TRP A 20 -18.47 20.80 -9.80
CA TRP A 20 -18.61 19.45 -10.34
C TRP A 20 -18.06 19.32 -11.77
N LYS A 21 -17.05 18.47 -11.97
CA LYS A 21 -16.41 18.24 -13.28
C LYS A 21 -16.67 16.82 -13.78
N PHE A 22 -17.21 16.69 -14.98
CA PHE A 22 -17.35 15.40 -15.66
C PHE A 22 -16.10 15.06 -16.46
N ILE A 23 -15.73 13.77 -16.47
CA ILE A 23 -14.77 13.27 -17.45
C ILE A 23 -15.37 13.29 -18.85
N PRO A 24 -14.56 13.43 -19.91
CA PRO A 24 -15.05 13.30 -21.27
C PRO A 24 -15.75 11.95 -21.49
N PRO A 25 -16.86 11.92 -22.25
CA PRO A 25 -17.59 10.69 -22.51
C PRO A 25 -16.69 9.68 -23.25
N LYS A 26 -16.81 8.40 -22.86
CA LYS A 26 -15.99 7.29 -23.40
C LYS A 26 -14.47 7.45 -23.16
N SER A 27 -14.06 8.22 -22.15
CA SER A 27 -12.64 8.39 -21.80
C SER A 27 -12.31 7.84 -20.40
N PRO A 28 -12.40 6.52 -20.18
CA PRO A 28 -12.14 5.90 -18.87
C PRO A 28 -10.71 6.15 -18.35
N ASN A 29 -9.76 6.43 -19.25
CA ASN A 29 -8.38 6.75 -18.88
C ASN A 29 -8.27 7.97 -17.94
N PHE A 30 -9.23 8.92 -18.02
CA PHE A 30 -9.28 10.05 -17.08
C PHE A 30 -9.58 9.61 -15.64
N GLY A 31 -10.15 8.41 -15.47
CA GLY A 31 -10.46 7.80 -14.19
C GLY A 31 -9.52 6.71 -13.71
N GLY A 32 -8.41 6.48 -14.41
CA GLY A 32 -7.53 5.35 -14.14
C GLY A 32 -7.07 5.23 -12.68
N LEU A 33 -6.79 6.35 -12.00
CA LEU A 33 -6.35 6.36 -10.60
C LEU A 33 -7.44 5.83 -9.65
N TRP A 34 -8.65 6.39 -9.69
CA TRP A 34 -9.71 5.94 -8.79
C TRP A 34 -10.27 4.57 -9.21
N GLU A 35 -10.31 4.26 -10.50
CA GLU A 35 -10.71 2.93 -10.99
C GLU A 35 -9.74 1.84 -10.52
N THR A 36 -8.43 2.14 -10.52
CA THR A 36 -7.40 1.24 -9.96
C THR A 36 -7.61 1.06 -8.45
N GLY A 37 -7.93 2.14 -7.73
CA GLY A 37 -8.30 2.08 -6.31
C GLY A 37 -9.50 1.16 -6.05
N VAL A 38 -10.60 1.36 -6.79
CA VAL A 38 -11.82 0.55 -6.70
C VAL A 38 -11.54 -0.92 -7.05
N LYS A 39 -10.72 -1.18 -8.07
CA LYS A 39 -10.30 -2.53 -8.46
C LYS A 39 -9.52 -3.20 -7.33
N SER A 40 -8.53 -2.52 -6.75
CA SER A 40 -7.74 -3.02 -5.63
C SER A 40 -8.61 -3.33 -4.42
N PHE A 41 -9.52 -2.42 -4.06
CA PHE A 41 -10.48 -2.64 -2.98
C PHE A 41 -11.32 -3.90 -3.19
N LYS A 42 -12.01 -4.01 -4.34
CA LYS A 42 -12.86 -5.16 -4.67
C LYS A 42 -12.07 -6.47 -4.71
N HIS A 43 -10.83 -6.42 -5.20
CA HIS A 43 -9.95 -7.58 -5.28
C HIS A 43 -9.69 -8.18 -3.88
N HIS A 44 -9.30 -7.33 -2.93
CA HIS A 44 -8.95 -7.74 -1.57
C HIS A 44 -10.19 -8.15 -0.79
N LEU A 45 -11.28 -7.38 -0.90
CA LEU A 45 -12.56 -7.71 -0.28
C LEU A 45 -13.03 -9.11 -0.70
N LYS A 46 -13.06 -9.40 -2.01
CA LYS A 46 -13.51 -10.70 -2.52
C LYS A 46 -12.62 -11.85 -2.06
N ARG A 47 -11.30 -11.69 -2.01
CA ARG A 47 -10.36 -12.75 -1.61
C ARG A 47 -10.38 -13.04 -0.12
N VAL A 48 -10.60 -12.02 0.70
CA VAL A 48 -10.54 -12.14 2.16
C VAL A 48 -11.88 -12.54 2.74
N VAL A 49 -12.96 -11.85 2.34
CA VAL A 49 -14.31 -12.13 2.84
C VAL A 49 -14.92 -13.35 2.15
N GLY A 50 -14.75 -13.47 0.83
CA GLY A 50 -15.30 -14.58 0.06
C GLY A 50 -16.81 -14.74 0.27
N ASN A 51 -17.22 -15.90 0.78
CA ASN A 51 -18.61 -16.25 1.09
C ASN A 51 -18.93 -16.18 2.59
N ALA A 52 -18.11 -15.48 3.39
CA ALA A 52 -18.35 -15.37 4.82
C ALA A 52 -19.67 -14.62 5.11
N HIS A 53 -20.44 -15.15 6.06
CA HIS A 53 -21.58 -14.44 6.62
C HIS A 53 -21.08 -13.48 7.70
N LEU A 54 -21.28 -12.18 7.45
CA LEU A 54 -20.88 -11.09 8.32
C LEU A 54 -22.11 -10.28 8.75
N THR A 55 -22.09 -9.76 9.98
CA THR A 55 -23.04 -8.71 10.34
C THR A 55 -22.70 -7.40 9.63
N LEU A 56 -23.62 -6.44 9.66
CA LEU A 56 -23.37 -5.12 9.09
C LEU A 56 -22.13 -4.46 9.71
N GLU A 57 -21.98 -4.55 11.02
CA GLU A 57 -20.85 -3.98 11.76
C GLU A 57 -19.53 -4.65 11.39
N GLU A 58 -19.53 -5.99 11.27
CA GLU A 58 -18.34 -6.75 10.84
C GLU A 58 -17.94 -6.37 9.40
N PHE A 59 -18.93 -6.23 8.51
CA PHE A 59 -18.70 -5.83 7.14
C PHE A 59 -18.13 -4.41 7.04
N LEU A 60 -18.71 -3.45 7.77
CA LEU A 60 -18.23 -2.07 7.82
C LEU A 60 -16.80 -1.99 8.37
N ALA A 61 -16.52 -2.73 9.45
CA ALA A 61 -15.17 -2.79 10.03
C ALA A 61 -14.15 -3.28 8.99
N ILE A 62 -14.48 -4.36 8.25
CA ILE A 62 -13.59 -4.89 7.21
C ILE A 62 -13.38 -3.90 6.06
N ILE A 63 -14.43 -3.17 5.65
CA ILE A 63 -14.31 -2.14 4.61
C ILE A 63 -13.34 -1.04 5.03
N LEU A 64 -13.47 -0.54 6.26
CA LEU A 64 -12.60 0.50 6.81
C LEU A 64 -11.15 0.01 6.94
N GLU A 65 -10.95 -1.25 7.32
CA GLU A 65 -9.62 -1.87 7.35
C GLU A 65 -8.99 -1.92 5.95
N ILE A 66 -9.74 -2.32 4.91
CA ILE A 66 -9.23 -2.30 3.53
C ILE A 66 -8.86 -0.87 3.10
N GLU A 67 -9.73 0.10 3.35
CA GLU A 67 -9.47 1.50 3.04
C GLU A 67 -8.17 2.00 3.70
N SER A 68 -8.02 1.76 5.00
CA SER A 68 -6.84 2.13 5.78
C SER A 68 -5.57 1.50 5.20
N VAL A 69 -5.62 0.20 4.89
CA VAL A 69 -4.49 -0.53 4.30
C VAL A 69 -4.09 0.04 2.94
N LEU A 70 -5.05 0.31 2.05
CA LEU A 70 -4.79 0.88 0.73
C LEU A 70 -4.22 2.30 0.82
N ASN A 71 -4.69 3.10 1.78
CA ASN A 71 -4.24 4.47 2.01
C ASN A 71 -2.92 4.54 2.79
N SER A 72 -2.50 3.46 3.45
CA SER A 72 -1.20 3.36 4.12
C SER A 72 -0.02 3.17 3.13
N ARG A 73 -0.30 2.89 1.85
CA ARG A 73 0.73 2.53 0.86
C ARG A 73 1.80 3.62 0.73
N PRO A 74 3.10 3.27 0.73
CA PRO A 74 4.19 4.24 0.65
C PRO A 74 4.66 4.49 -0.80
N PRO A 75 4.32 5.62 -1.42
CA PRO A 75 4.84 6.00 -2.74
C PRO A 75 6.22 6.67 -2.73
N THR A 76 6.57 7.40 -1.68
CA THR A 76 7.76 8.27 -1.67
C THR A 76 8.30 8.46 -0.25
N PRO A 77 9.61 8.75 -0.09
CA PRO A 77 10.16 9.17 1.21
C PRO A 77 9.47 10.44 1.70
N LEU A 78 9.31 10.57 3.01
CA LEU A 78 8.76 11.79 3.62
C LEU A 78 9.80 12.94 3.62
N SER A 79 11.07 12.60 3.83
CA SER A 79 12.21 13.52 3.86
C SER A 79 13.36 12.99 3.01
N THR A 80 14.19 13.90 2.53
CA THR A 80 15.46 13.59 1.85
C THR A 80 16.59 13.27 2.81
N GLU A 81 16.42 13.54 4.11
CA GLU A 81 17.42 13.28 5.15
C GLU A 81 17.71 11.79 5.31
N PHE A 82 18.97 11.45 5.58
CA PHE A 82 19.44 10.06 5.59
C PHE A 82 18.95 9.27 6.81
N ASP A 83 18.83 9.94 7.96
CA ASP A 83 18.34 9.40 9.23
C ASP A 83 16.81 9.30 9.31
N ASN A 84 16.10 9.87 8.33
CA ASN A 84 14.66 9.72 8.22
C ASN A 84 14.29 8.49 7.36
N PHE A 85 13.56 7.55 7.97
CA PHE A 85 13.11 6.29 7.36
C PHE A 85 11.61 6.26 7.04
N GLU A 86 10.92 7.39 7.23
CA GLU A 86 9.49 7.51 7.04
C GLU A 86 9.13 7.76 5.58
N THR A 87 7.90 7.36 5.24
CA THR A 87 7.35 7.48 3.90
C THR A 87 6.08 8.29 3.93
N LEU A 88 5.92 9.18 2.97
CA LEU A 88 4.63 9.81 2.72
C LEU A 88 3.66 8.77 2.16
N SER A 89 2.39 8.84 2.55
CA SER A 89 1.31 7.97 2.06
C SER A 89 0.03 8.76 1.84
N PRO A 90 -0.93 8.27 1.04
CA PRO A 90 -2.24 8.90 0.89
C PRO A 90 -2.92 9.21 2.23
N GLY A 91 -2.77 8.33 3.23
CA GLY A 91 -3.30 8.56 4.58
C GLY A 91 -2.77 9.82 5.27
N HIS A 92 -1.54 10.25 4.95
CA HIS A 92 -1.00 11.52 5.48
C HIS A 92 -1.78 12.73 4.97
N PHE A 93 -2.25 12.71 3.71
CA PHE A 93 -3.06 13.79 3.17
C PHE A 93 -4.47 13.82 3.76
N LEU A 94 -5.00 12.66 4.17
CA LEU A 94 -6.33 12.54 4.75
C LEU A 94 -6.36 12.93 6.24
N LEU A 95 -5.35 12.54 7.02
CA LEU A 95 -5.34 12.68 8.48
C LEU A 95 -4.20 13.55 9.04
N GLY A 96 -3.27 14.00 8.22
CA GLY A 96 -2.08 14.74 8.64
C GLY A 96 -1.02 13.88 9.37
N ARG A 97 -1.19 12.56 9.42
CA ARG A 97 -0.29 11.63 10.11
C ARG A 97 -0.31 10.22 9.48
N PRO A 98 0.69 9.36 9.77
CA PRO A 98 0.68 7.98 9.29
C PRO A 98 -0.53 7.20 9.84
N LEU A 99 -1.08 6.31 8.99
CA LEU A 99 -2.07 5.32 9.41
C LEU A 99 -1.37 4.19 10.18
N THR A 100 -1.27 4.35 11.49
CA THR A 100 -0.70 3.33 12.39
C THR A 100 -1.78 2.49 13.03
N SER A 101 -1.55 1.19 13.17
CA SER A 101 -2.37 0.29 13.99
C SER A 101 -1.51 -0.36 15.09
N ILE A 102 -2.18 -0.77 16.17
CA ILE A 102 -1.54 -1.51 17.27
C ILE A 102 -1.15 -2.89 16.74
N VAL A 103 0.00 -3.38 17.17
CA VAL A 103 0.44 -4.74 16.80
C VAL A 103 -0.45 -5.74 17.53
N GLU A 104 -1.32 -6.42 16.78
CA GLU A 104 -2.16 -7.49 17.31
C GLU A 104 -1.47 -8.87 17.18
N PRO A 105 -1.82 -9.84 18.03
CA PRO A 105 -1.33 -11.22 17.91
C PRO A 105 -1.64 -11.81 16.54
N ASP A 106 -0.75 -12.63 15.98
CA ASP A 106 -1.01 -13.32 14.72
C ASP A 106 -2.12 -14.37 14.87
N LEU A 107 -3.22 -14.18 14.15
CA LEU A 107 -4.40 -15.05 14.16
C LEU A 107 -4.55 -15.82 12.84
N LEU A 108 -3.63 -15.68 11.88
CA LEU A 108 -3.75 -16.24 10.53
C LEU A 108 -3.90 -17.77 10.54
N ASN A 109 -3.24 -18.44 11.49
CA ASN A 109 -3.26 -19.90 11.62
C ASN A 109 -4.34 -20.42 12.59
N ILE A 110 -5.13 -19.54 13.20
CA ILE A 110 -6.18 -19.94 14.15
C ILE A 110 -7.50 -20.12 13.40
N SER A 111 -8.13 -21.29 13.53
CA SER A 111 -9.46 -21.55 12.99
C SER A 111 -10.50 -20.54 13.50
N GLU A 112 -11.35 -20.05 12.60
CA GLU A 112 -12.32 -18.97 12.89
C GLU A 112 -13.35 -19.35 13.95
N ASN A 113 -13.72 -20.63 14.04
CA ASN A 113 -14.63 -21.14 15.07
C ASN A 113 -14.09 -21.00 16.51
N ARG A 114 -12.79 -20.71 16.69
CA ARG A 114 -12.15 -20.46 17.99
C ARG A 114 -11.94 -18.98 18.28
N LEU A 115 -12.38 -18.10 17.40
CA LEU A 115 -12.17 -16.66 17.50
C LEU A 115 -13.44 -15.97 17.99
N SER A 116 -13.27 -15.02 18.92
CA SER A 116 -14.31 -14.05 19.21
C SER A 116 -14.51 -13.12 18.01
N LYS A 117 -15.62 -12.37 17.97
CA LYS A 117 -15.93 -11.45 16.87
C LYS A 117 -14.79 -10.49 16.54
N TRP A 118 -14.24 -9.82 17.56
CA TRP A 118 -13.07 -8.93 17.39
C TRP A 118 -11.89 -9.65 16.75
N LYS A 119 -11.52 -10.83 17.28
CA LYS A 119 -10.42 -11.64 16.76
C LYS A 119 -10.64 -12.09 15.31
N LYS A 120 -11.90 -12.31 14.91
CA LYS A 120 -12.25 -12.63 13.52
C LYS A 120 -11.99 -11.41 12.61
N ILE A 121 -12.40 -10.22 13.01
CA ILE A 121 -12.11 -8.96 12.28
C ILE A 121 -10.60 -8.72 12.19
N THR A 122 -9.86 -8.85 13.29
CA THR A 122 -8.39 -8.79 13.31
C THR A 122 -7.78 -9.75 12.30
N LYS A 123 -8.24 -11.01 12.26
CA LYS A 123 -7.74 -12.00 11.32
C LYS A 123 -7.98 -11.58 9.87
N TYR A 124 -9.16 -11.04 9.56
CA TYR A 124 -9.42 -10.50 8.21
C TYR A 124 -8.50 -9.32 7.88
N SER A 125 -8.29 -8.37 8.81
CA SER A 125 -7.35 -7.26 8.61
C SER A 125 -5.93 -7.77 8.34
N GLN A 126 -5.45 -8.76 9.09
CA GLN A 126 -4.14 -9.38 8.86
C GLN A 126 -4.04 -10.07 7.49
N GLN A 127 -5.11 -10.74 7.04
CA GLN A 127 -5.17 -11.33 5.71
C GLN A 127 -5.13 -10.26 4.60
N ILE A 128 -5.87 -9.15 4.77
CA ILE A 128 -5.86 -8.01 3.84
C ILE A 128 -4.46 -7.43 3.75
N TRP A 129 -3.85 -7.10 4.90
CA TRP A 129 -2.48 -6.57 4.96
C TRP A 129 -1.48 -7.47 4.26
N ARG A 130 -1.54 -8.79 4.50
CA ARG A 130 -0.61 -9.76 3.89
C ARG A 130 -0.76 -9.81 2.38
N LEU A 131 -2.00 -9.86 1.87
CA LEU A 131 -2.28 -9.88 0.43
C LEU A 131 -1.90 -8.56 -0.22
N TRP A 132 -2.31 -7.43 0.36
CA TRP A 132 -2.04 -6.11 -0.18
C TRP A 132 -0.54 -5.81 -0.23
N LYS A 133 0.19 -6.06 0.86
CA LYS A 133 1.63 -5.86 0.91
C LYS A 133 2.33 -6.69 -0.17
N LYS A 134 1.93 -7.96 -0.33
CA LYS A 134 2.46 -8.83 -1.38
C LYS A 134 2.17 -8.27 -2.76
N ASP A 135 0.93 -7.91 -3.06
CA ASP A 135 0.50 -7.47 -4.38
C ASP A 135 1.11 -6.12 -4.74
N TYR A 136 1.13 -5.17 -3.80
CA TYR A 136 1.77 -3.87 -3.95
C TYR A 136 3.27 -3.98 -4.20
N LEU A 137 4.02 -4.70 -3.35
CA LEU A 137 5.47 -4.85 -3.54
C LEU A 137 5.78 -5.59 -4.86
N ASN A 138 4.95 -6.54 -5.27
CA ASN A 138 5.10 -7.20 -6.56
C ASN A 138 4.83 -6.24 -7.73
N SER A 139 3.82 -5.35 -7.63
CA SER A 139 3.58 -4.36 -8.68
C SER A 139 4.73 -3.37 -8.82
N LEU A 140 5.41 -3.01 -7.72
CA LEU A 140 6.62 -2.17 -7.78
C LEU A 140 7.81 -2.87 -8.46
N GLN A 141 7.82 -4.20 -8.46
CA GLN A 141 8.87 -5.01 -9.10
C GLN A 141 8.53 -5.41 -10.54
N GLN A 142 7.28 -5.25 -10.99
CA GLN A 142 6.88 -5.50 -12.38
C GLN A 142 7.49 -4.44 -13.30
N ARG A 143 8.79 -4.57 -13.54
CA ARG A 143 9.52 -3.79 -14.54
C ARG A 143 8.91 -4.10 -15.90
N SER A 144 8.34 -3.10 -16.55
CA SER A 144 7.90 -3.23 -17.93
C SER A 144 9.13 -3.59 -18.77
N LYS A 145 9.01 -4.60 -19.63
CA LYS A 145 10.10 -5.16 -20.45
C LYS A 145 10.85 -4.13 -21.32
N TRP A 146 10.39 -2.87 -21.36
CA TRP A 146 10.87 -1.80 -22.23
C TRP A 146 11.20 -0.48 -21.51
N MET A 147 11.10 -0.38 -20.18
CA MET A 147 11.54 0.80 -19.43
C MET A 147 12.58 0.48 -18.35
N PHE A 148 13.79 0.98 -18.64
CA PHE A 148 14.85 1.42 -17.74
C PHE A 148 15.58 0.41 -16.83
N SER A 149 16.83 0.14 -17.26
CA SER A 149 18.09 0.53 -16.58
C SER A 149 18.27 0.19 -15.08
N LYS A 150 19.41 -0.48 -14.80
CA LYS A 150 19.98 -0.77 -13.48
C LYS A 150 20.18 0.45 -12.54
N ASN A 151 19.82 1.68 -12.92
CA ASN A 151 20.31 2.94 -12.32
C ASN A 151 19.52 3.51 -11.13
N ASN A 152 18.41 2.91 -10.70
CA ASN A 152 17.63 3.48 -9.58
C ASN A 152 18.18 3.09 -8.20
N VAL A 153 19.04 2.07 -8.12
CA VAL A 153 19.63 1.64 -6.84
C VAL A 153 20.84 2.50 -6.53
N LYS A 154 20.71 3.41 -5.55
CA LYS A 154 21.76 4.34 -5.11
C LYS A 154 22.02 4.20 -3.60
N LEU A 155 23.25 4.46 -3.18
CA LEU A 155 23.57 4.59 -1.76
C LEU A 155 22.68 5.67 -1.13
N GLY A 156 22.17 5.39 0.07
CA GLY A 156 21.26 6.26 0.81
C GLY A 156 19.82 6.30 0.29
N ALA A 157 19.48 5.59 -0.78
CA ALA A 157 18.09 5.52 -1.23
C ALA A 157 17.21 4.82 -0.18
N LEU A 158 16.02 5.38 0.09
CA LEU A 158 15.02 4.73 0.92
C LEU A 158 14.36 3.61 0.10
N VAL A 159 14.15 2.47 0.73
CA VAL A 159 13.62 1.28 0.09
C VAL A 159 12.57 0.60 0.96
N LEU A 160 11.61 -0.06 0.31
CA LEU A 160 10.74 -1.04 0.93
C LEU A 160 11.37 -2.42 0.82
N ILE A 161 11.39 -3.16 1.91
CA ILE A 161 11.92 -4.51 1.97
C ILE A 161 10.78 -5.51 1.86
N LYS A 162 10.88 -6.41 0.88
CA LYS A 162 9.99 -7.56 0.76
C LYS A 162 10.47 -8.65 1.71
N ASP A 163 9.82 -8.77 2.86
CA ASP A 163 10.05 -9.84 3.83
C ASP A 163 8.73 -10.54 4.13
N GLU A 164 8.65 -11.83 3.80
CA GLU A 164 7.44 -12.64 3.98
C GLU A 164 7.19 -13.03 5.44
N ASN A 165 8.21 -12.92 6.31
CA ASN A 165 8.14 -13.33 7.71
C ASN A 165 7.82 -12.18 8.67
N MET A 166 7.64 -10.96 8.17
CA MET A 166 7.38 -9.80 9.01
C MET A 166 5.90 -9.65 9.36
N PRO A 167 5.58 -9.15 10.58
CA PRO A 167 4.22 -8.86 10.97
C PRO A 167 3.51 -7.98 9.94
N SER A 168 2.26 -8.34 9.63
CA SER A 168 1.55 -7.82 8.46
C SER A 168 1.26 -6.32 8.53
N VAL A 169 1.38 -5.67 9.69
CA VAL A 169 0.81 -4.34 10.00
C VAL A 169 1.71 -3.13 9.71
N LYS A 170 2.96 -3.31 9.26
CA LYS A 170 3.87 -2.19 8.94
C LYS A 170 4.63 -2.41 7.64
N TRP A 171 4.90 -1.34 6.91
CA TRP A 171 5.83 -1.34 5.79
C TRP A 171 7.26 -1.37 6.34
N LEU A 172 8.04 -2.39 5.97
CA LEU A 172 9.44 -2.46 6.38
C LEU A 172 10.26 -1.55 5.45
N THR A 173 10.74 -0.44 6.00
CA THR A 173 11.60 0.52 5.30
C THR A 173 13.05 0.36 5.73
N GLY A 174 13.97 0.78 4.86
CA GLY A 174 15.39 0.86 5.15
C GLY A 174 16.13 1.73 4.13
N ARG A 175 17.40 2.02 4.39
CA ARG A 175 18.27 2.81 3.52
C ARG A 175 19.36 1.93 2.95
N ILE A 176 19.67 2.07 1.66
CA ILE A 176 20.79 1.32 1.07
C ILE A 176 22.10 1.83 1.67
N SER A 177 22.80 1.00 2.42
CA SER A 177 24.10 1.34 3.02
C SER A 177 25.27 0.89 2.17
N GLU A 178 25.11 -0.18 1.39
CA GLU A 178 26.16 -0.72 0.53
C GLU A 178 25.57 -1.40 -0.71
N ILE A 179 26.29 -1.30 -1.83
CA ILE A 179 25.95 -1.93 -3.09
C ILE A 179 27.03 -2.97 -3.42
N ILE A 180 26.61 -4.23 -3.58
CA ILE A 180 27.53 -5.34 -3.86
C ILE A 180 27.35 -5.77 -5.32
N ILE A 181 28.39 -5.50 -6.11
CA ILE A 181 28.46 -5.86 -7.54
C ILE A 181 29.12 -7.24 -7.66
N SER A 182 28.50 -8.13 -8.43
CA SER A 182 29.03 -9.46 -8.72
C SER A 182 30.18 -9.40 -9.74
N LYS A 183 30.97 -10.48 -9.85
CA LYS A 183 32.09 -10.58 -10.81
C LYS A 183 31.68 -10.35 -12.28
N ASP A 184 30.40 -10.52 -12.60
CA ASP A 184 29.81 -10.26 -13.92
C ASP A 184 29.25 -8.84 -14.09
N GLU A 185 29.66 -7.88 -13.25
CA GLU A 185 29.21 -6.47 -13.26
C GLU A 185 27.69 -6.28 -13.13
N LYS A 186 27.03 -7.25 -12.48
CA LYS A 186 25.60 -7.18 -12.17
C LYS A 186 25.38 -6.86 -10.70
N LEU A 187 24.60 -5.80 -10.47
CA LEU A 187 24.06 -5.42 -9.16
C LEU A 187 22.96 -6.43 -8.80
N ARG A 188 23.26 -7.34 -7.87
CA ARG A 188 22.34 -8.39 -7.41
C ARG A 188 22.00 -8.27 -5.94
N VAL A 189 22.88 -7.69 -5.14
CA VAL A 189 22.78 -7.68 -3.69
C VAL A 189 23.07 -6.28 -3.17
N VAL A 190 22.30 -5.87 -2.17
CA VAL A 190 22.48 -4.63 -1.42
C VAL A 190 22.44 -4.91 0.07
N ASN A 191 23.17 -4.12 0.84
CA ASN A 191 22.99 -4.04 2.28
C ASN A 191 22.05 -2.87 2.59
N VAL A 192 21.05 -3.13 3.43
CA VAL A 192 20.02 -2.17 3.80
C VAL A 192 20.06 -1.93 5.30
N LEU A 193 20.33 -0.70 5.70
CA LEU A 193 20.26 -0.23 7.08
C LEU A 193 18.80 -0.02 7.48
N LEU A 194 18.40 -0.59 8.60
CA LEU A 194 17.09 -0.36 9.22
C LEU A 194 17.16 0.77 10.25
N LEU A 195 16.00 1.32 10.61
CA LEU A 195 15.85 2.28 11.72
C LEU A 195 16.42 1.73 13.05
N THR A 196 16.39 0.41 13.25
CA THR A 196 16.94 -0.24 14.45
C THR A 196 18.46 -0.26 14.51
N GLY A 197 19.15 0.25 13.48
CA GLY A 197 20.61 0.15 13.32
C GLY A 197 21.09 -1.18 12.76
N LYS A 198 20.20 -2.17 12.58
CA LYS A 198 20.55 -3.47 11.99
C LYS A 198 20.69 -3.34 10.47
N THR A 199 21.73 -3.96 9.92
CA THR A 199 21.91 -4.09 8.47
C THR A 199 21.41 -5.44 7.97
N LEU A 200 20.60 -5.44 6.92
CA LEU A 200 20.10 -6.63 6.25
C LEU A 200 20.70 -6.74 4.84
N LYS A 201 21.29 -7.90 4.54
CA LYS A 201 21.70 -8.26 3.18
C LYS A 201 20.48 -8.75 2.41
N ARG A 202 20.16 -8.14 1.27
CA ARG A 202 18.98 -8.47 0.46
C ARG A 202 19.33 -8.53 -1.02
N ASN A 203 18.65 -9.43 -1.73
CA ASN A 203 18.69 -9.40 -3.19
C ASN A 203 17.92 -8.16 -3.67
N VAL A 204 18.36 -7.57 -4.76
CA VAL A 204 17.76 -6.37 -5.34
C VAL A 204 16.31 -6.59 -5.76
N ARG A 205 15.93 -7.83 -6.09
CA ARG A 205 14.53 -8.21 -6.39
C ARG A 205 13.62 -8.17 -5.16
N ASP A 206 14.20 -8.22 -3.96
CA ASP A 206 13.49 -8.23 -2.68
C ASP A 206 13.44 -6.82 -2.06
N VAL A 207 13.80 -5.80 -2.83
CA VAL A 207 13.92 -4.40 -2.40
C VAL A 207 13.30 -3.48 -3.46
N CYS A 208 12.34 -2.66 -3.05
CA CYS A 208 11.70 -1.66 -3.93
C CYS A 208 12.22 -0.27 -3.59
N VAL A 209 12.84 0.42 -4.54
CA VAL A 209 13.37 1.78 -4.33
C VAL A 209 12.25 2.81 -4.35
N LEU A 210 12.32 3.77 -3.44
CA LEU A 210 11.46 4.96 -3.39
C LEU A 210 12.26 6.21 -3.79
N PRO A 211 11.63 7.21 -4.45
CA PRO A 211 10.23 7.26 -4.87
C PRO A 211 9.92 6.26 -6.00
N ILE A 212 8.64 5.88 -6.10
CA ILE A 212 8.14 5.13 -7.25
C ILE A 212 8.08 6.10 -8.43
N ASN A 213 8.81 5.79 -9.51
CA ASN A 213 8.70 6.54 -10.75
C ASN A 213 7.46 6.02 -11.51
N ASP A 214 6.54 6.93 -11.84
CA ASP A 214 5.41 6.66 -12.75
C ASP A 214 5.89 6.47 -14.20
#